data_AF-A0A7W0RQH7-F1
#
_entry.id   AF-A0A7W0RQH7-F1
#
_cell.length_a   1.000
_cell.length_b   1.000
_cell.length_c   1.000
_cell.angle_alpha   90.00
_cell.angle_beta   90.00
_cell.angle_gamma   90.00
#
_symmetry.space_group_name_H-M   'P 1'
#
loop_
_entity.id
_entity.type
_entity.pdbx_description
1 polymer ?
#
loop_
_entity_poly.entity_id
_entity_poly.type
_entity_poly.pdbx_seq_one_letter_code
_entity_poly.pdbx_strand_id
1 'polypeptide(L)'
;MRFEYYHAGLEETPKLSIDGVVPHAVHFSHWQGNETPAELKADTSTEIALNLVASPRREELTRGIDLVTNNHFDTDGVLSVWTILTGDRALDLRAELIPAAESGDFSAYTNEQAIRASIVIQGSDAAIPDAGVISPLARMLAGDMDVDEARAYELILPKVESVLRQTNDYESLWRDEWMKIERALESFARGASRVEEDETAKLSLITLAPDLYGASGFKPTRHAAPYTAISRHARGELYLIAIPIGGGYGYRVDYPYYSWAETVVRPPVRRRDLTAAVARLNELENDAN
;
A
#
# COMPACT_ATOMS: atom_id res chain seq x y z
N MET A 1 21.02 -6.74 14.44
CA MET A 1 19.57 -6.98 14.39
C MET A 1 19.31 -8.19 13.52
N ARG A 2 18.39 -9.04 13.96
CA ARG A 2 17.91 -10.23 13.24
C ARG A 2 16.41 -10.11 13.03
N PHE A 3 15.91 -10.65 11.92
CA PHE A 3 14.48 -10.69 11.64
C PHE A 3 13.91 -12.07 11.92
N GLU A 4 12.69 -12.10 12.47
CA GLU A 4 11.84 -13.27 12.59
C GLU A 4 10.40 -12.83 12.37
N TYR A 5 9.71 -13.46 11.41
CA TYR A 5 8.31 -13.18 11.15
C TYR A 5 7.46 -13.47 12.40
N TYR A 6 6.47 -12.64 12.68
CA TYR A 6 5.72 -12.76 13.93
C TYR A 6 4.95 -14.08 14.00
N HIS A 7 5.06 -14.76 15.13
CA HIS A 7 4.20 -15.88 15.50
C HIS A 7 3.97 -15.86 17.01
N ALA A 8 2.96 -16.59 17.49
CA ALA A 8 2.56 -16.59 18.91
C ALA A 8 3.69 -16.98 19.88
N GLY A 9 4.69 -17.73 19.42
CA GLY A 9 5.86 -18.09 20.22
C GLY A 9 6.77 -16.90 20.58
N LEU A 10 6.64 -15.77 19.87
CA LEU A 10 7.38 -14.55 20.17
C LEU A 10 6.68 -13.65 21.18
N GLU A 11 5.45 -13.94 21.61
CA GLU A 11 4.63 -13.04 22.45
C GLU A 11 5.42 -12.45 23.64
N GLU A 12 6.05 -13.30 24.44
CA GLU A 12 6.83 -12.89 25.63
C GLU A 12 8.29 -12.52 25.35
N THR A 13 8.74 -12.59 24.10
CA THR A 13 10.13 -12.28 23.73
C THR A 13 10.28 -10.78 23.47
N PRO A 14 11.22 -10.06 24.11
CA PRO A 14 11.49 -8.66 23.78
C PRO A 14 11.80 -8.50 22.28
N LYS A 15 11.02 -7.66 21.59
CA LYS A 15 11.08 -7.49 20.13
C LYS A 15 10.81 -6.04 19.71
N LEU A 16 11.29 -5.68 18.53
CA LEU A 16 10.90 -4.48 17.81
C LEU A 16 9.81 -4.87 16.81
N SER A 17 8.61 -4.32 16.94
CA SER A 17 7.54 -4.48 15.96
C SER A 17 7.68 -3.39 14.91
N ILE A 18 8.10 -3.79 13.73
CA ILE A 18 8.27 -2.91 12.58
C ILE A 18 7.06 -3.10 11.69
N ASP A 19 6.41 -2.00 11.36
CA ASP A 19 5.25 -2.01 10.48
C ASP A 19 4.18 -3.01 10.94
N GLY A 20 3.68 -2.81 12.15
CA GLY A 20 2.65 -3.64 12.74
C GLY A 20 2.56 -3.37 14.24
N VAL A 21 1.44 -3.78 14.83
CA VAL A 21 1.19 -3.66 16.27
C VAL A 21 1.04 -5.06 16.85
N VAL A 22 1.99 -5.47 17.66
CA VAL A 22 1.96 -6.76 18.37
C VAL A 22 2.24 -6.56 19.87
N PRO A 23 1.68 -7.40 20.76
CA PRO A 23 1.90 -7.26 22.19
C PRO A 23 3.37 -7.35 22.61
N HIS A 24 3.69 -6.67 23.72
CA HIS A 24 4.99 -6.72 24.40
C HIS A 24 6.18 -6.38 23.49
N ALA A 25 5.99 -5.42 22.58
CA ALA A 25 7.01 -4.95 21.64
C ALA A 25 7.28 -3.45 21.79
N VAL A 26 8.45 -3.01 21.32
CA VAL A 26 8.68 -1.60 21.00
C VAL A 26 8.22 -1.34 19.57
N HIS A 27 7.31 -0.40 19.38
CA HIS A 27 6.67 -0.15 18.09
C HIS A 27 7.45 0.87 17.25
N PHE A 28 7.60 0.57 15.95
CA PHE A 28 8.01 1.48 14.90
C PHE A 28 7.11 1.25 13.68
N SER A 29 5.93 1.86 13.72
CA SER A 29 4.83 1.61 12.79
C SER A 29 3.92 2.83 12.66
N HIS A 30 3.30 2.99 11.51
CA HIS A 30 2.23 3.96 11.24
C HIS A 30 0.80 3.39 11.48
N TRP A 31 0.66 2.11 11.84
CA TRP A 31 -0.64 1.47 12.09
C TRP A 31 -1.37 2.07 13.29
N GLN A 32 -2.70 2.16 13.24
CA GLN A 32 -3.46 2.72 14.36
C GLN A 32 -3.19 1.98 15.69
N GLY A 33 -2.97 2.75 16.77
CA GLY A 33 -2.76 2.19 18.11
C GLY A 33 -1.32 1.79 18.42
N ASN A 34 -0.38 2.12 17.53
CA ASN A 34 1.04 1.92 17.79
C ASN A 34 1.59 2.91 18.84
N GLU A 35 2.75 2.60 19.40
CA GLU A 35 3.43 3.40 20.44
C GLU A 35 4.75 4.01 19.93
N THR A 36 4.86 4.21 18.62
CA THR A 36 6.06 4.79 18.00
C THR A 36 6.36 6.17 18.61
N PRO A 37 7.59 6.43 19.06
CA PRO A 37 7.98 7.73 19.59
C PRO A 37 7.65 8.87 18.62
N ALA A 38 7.07 9.95 19.14
CA ALA A 38 6.57 11.06 18.33
C ALA A 38 7.62 11.68 17.39
N GLU A 39 8.89 11.68 17.78
CA GLU A 39 9.99 12.18 16.96
C GLU A 39 10.34 11.33 15.75
N LEU A 40 9.87 10.08 15.72
CA LEU A 40 10.12 9.15 14.61
C LEU A 40 8.92 9.03 13.68
N LYS A 41 7.73 9.43 14.13
CA LYS A 41 6.48 9.30 13.36
C LYS A 41 6.63 9.93 11.98
N ALA A 42 6.11 9.23 10.98
CA ALA A 42 6.02 9.64 9.59
C ALA A 42 4.80 8.94 8.97
N ASP A 43 4.55 9.18 7.68
CA ASP A 43 3.36 8.64 7.02
C ASP A 43 3.46 7.12 6.81
N THR A 44 4.64 6.60 6.49
CA THR A 44 4.92 5.17 6.29
C THR A 44 5.83 4.59 7.38
N SER A 45 5.75 3.29 7.63
CA SER A 45 6.66 2.58 8.52
C SER A 45 8.10 2.58 7.99
N THR A 46 8.31 2.62 6.67
CA THR A 46 9.64 2.77 6.06
C THR A 46 10.26 4.12 6.41
N GLU A 47 9.50 5.21 6.36
CA GLU A 47 9.99 6.52 6.81
C GLU A 47 10.29 6.53 8.31
N ILE A 48 9.45 5.89 9.13
CA ILE A 48 9.70 5.72 10.57
C ILE A 48 11.01 4.96 10.81
N ALA A 49 11.24 3.87 10.06
CA ALA A 49 12.47 3.08 10.15
C ALA A 49 13.70 3.91 9.74
N LEU A 50 13.61 4.72 8.68
CA LEU A 50 14.67 5.63 8.25
C LEU A 50 14.97 6.69 9.33
N ASN A 51 13.94 7.26 9.95
CA ASN A 51 14.08 8.20 11.06
C ASN A 51 14.77 7.54 12.27
N LEU A 52 14.41 6.29 12.59
CA LEU A 52 15.05 5.53 13.67
C LEU A 52 16.53 5.28 13.37
N VAL A 53 16.85 4.83 12.17
CA VAL A 53 18.24 4.56 11.75
C VAL A 53 19.09 5.82 11.81
N ALA A 54 18.56 6.96 11.37
CA ALA A 54 19.24 8.26 11.41
C ALA A 54 19.32 8.88 12.82
N SER A 55 18.55 8.38 13.78
CA SER A 55 18.46 8.98 15.11
C SER A 55 19.75 8.75 15.92
N PRO A 56 20.35 9.80 16.51
CA PRO A 56 21.45 9.63 17.45
C PRO A 56 21.04 8.87 18.72
N ARG A 57 19.73 8.74 18.97
CA ARG A 57 19.16 8.01 20.12
C ARG A 57 18.74 6.58 19.77
N ARG A 58 19.11 6.06 18.59
CA ARG A 58 18.71 4.73 18.13
C ARG A 58 18.86 3.65 19.19
N GLU A 59 19.99 3.59 19.89
CA GLU A 59 20.25 2.57 20.91
C GLU A 59 19.31 2.65 22.12
N GLU A 60 18.97 3.87 22.55
CA GLU A 60 17.99 4.11 23.61
C GLU A 60 16.59 3.69 23.15
N LEU A 61 16.21 4.11 21.95
CA LEU A 61 14.89 3.87 21.36
C LEU A 61 14.64 2.37 21.12
N THR A 62 15.66 1.62 20.71
CA THR A 62 15.56 0.16 20.51
C THR A 62 15.77 -0.63 21.80
N ARG A 63 16.19 0.01 22.90
CA ARG A 63 16.44 -0.62 24.22
C ARG A 63 17.41 -1.80 24.15
N GLY A 64 18.34 -1.79 23.20
CA GLY A 64 19.26 -2.89 22.94
C GLY A 64 18.62 -4.19 22.42
N ILE A 65 17.34 -4.15 22.03
CA ILE A 65 16.64 -5.30 21.45
C ILE A 65 17.18 -5.57 20.04
N ASP A 66 17.55 -6.83 19.79
CA ASP A 66 18.11 -7.26 18.50
C ASP A 66 17.06 -7.90 17.57
N LEU A 67 15.97 -8.44 18.13
CA LEU A 67 14.91 -9.10 17.39
C LEU A 67 13.95 -8.08 16.76
N VAL A 68 13.83 -8.15 15.44
CA VAL A 68 12.92 -7.39 14.60
C VAL A 68 11.81 -8.32 14.10
N THR A 69 10.56 -7.87 14.13
CA THR A 69 9.40 -8.66 13.67
C THR A 69 8.39 -7.78 12.93
N ASN A 70 7.62 -8.42 12.06
CA ASN A 70 6.42 -7.89 11.39
C ASN A 70 5.38 -9.04 11.35
N ASN A 71 4.09 -8.71 11.40
CA ASN A 71 2.95 -9.63 11.43
C ASN A 71 2.14 -9.69 10.11
N HIS A 72 2.58 -9.02 9.06
CA HIS A 72 2.02 -9.11 7.71
C HIS A 72 3.09 -8.85 6.64
N PHE A 73 2.75 -9.12 5.39
CA PHE A 73 3.64 -8.90 4.25
C PHE A 73 3.05 -7.91 3.24
N ASP A 74 3.75 -6.80 3.04
CA ASP A 74 3.55 -5.87 1.92
C ASP A 74 4.86 -5.12 1.60
N THR A 75 4.79 -4.11 0.72
CA THR A 75 5.97 -3.32 0.37
C THR A 75 6.50 -2.50 1.56
N ASP A 76 5.64 -1.83 2.34
CA ASP A 76 6.12 -0.97 3.43
C ASP A 76 6.74 -1.79 4.55
N GLY A 77 6.17 -2.95 4.87
CA GLY A 77 6.72 -3.92 5.83
C GLY A 77 8.07 -4.48 5.42
N VAL A 78 8.22 -4.88 4.16
CA VAL A 78 9.50 -5.38 3.64
C VAL A 78 10.57 -4.29 3.67
N LEU A 79 10.25 -3.08 3.19
CA LEU A 79 11.21 -1.99 3.08
C LEU A 79 11.61 -1.44 4.45
N SER A 80 10.67 -1.34 5.40
CA SER A 80 10.93 -0.90 6.77
C SER A 80 11.79 -1.92 7.53
N VAL A 81 11.47 -3.22 7.47
CA VAL A 81 12.31 -4.29 8.06
C VAL A 81 13.70 -4.27 7.45
N TRP A 82 13.81 -4.21 6.12
CA TRP A 82 15.10 -4.15 5.44
C TRP A 82 15.94 -2.94 5.87
N THR A 83 15.31 -1.79 6.04
CA THR A 83 15.94 -0.55 6.52
C THR A 83 16.57 -0.76 7.90
N ILE A 84 15.83 -1.35 8.84
CA ILE A 84 16.32 -1.63 10.19
C ILE A 84 17.49 -2.62 10.18
N LEU A 85 17.39 -3.70 9.41
CA LEU A 85 18.45 -4.72 9.32
C LEU A 85 19.73 -4.18 8.65
N THR A 86 19.57 -3.27 7.68
CA THR A 86 20.68 -2.71 6.90
C THR A 86 21.37 -1.56 7.61
N GLY A 87 20.68 -0.86 8.51
CA GLY A 87 21.22 0.25 9.28
C GLY A 87 21.58 1.44 8.39
N ASP A 88 22.65 2.16 8.74
CA ASP A 88 23.03 3.44 8.15
C ASP A 88 23.12 3.41 6.60
N ARG A 89 23.47 2.27 6.01
CA ARG A 89 23.51 2.10 4.54
C ARG A 89 22.15 2.27 3.86
N ALA A 90 21.05 2.06 4.57
CA ALA A 90 19.71 2.28 4.04
C ALA A 90 19.42 3.77 3.80
N LEU A 91 20.12 4.67 4.51
CA LEU A 91 19.94 6.12 4.35
C LEU A 91 20.35 6.60 2.95
N ASP A 92 21.31 5.91 2.31
CA ASP A 92 21.73 6.18 0.93
C ASP A 92 20.65 5.84 -0.11
N LEU A 93 19.61 5.11 0.29
CA LEU A 93 18.48 4.70 -0.54
C LEU A 93 17.17 5.40 -0.16
N ARG A 94 17.24 6.47 0.64
CA ARG A 94 16.04 7.19 1.11
C ARG A 94 15.14 7.66 -0.05
N ALA A 95 15.73 8.08 -1.16
CA ALA A 95 15.00 8.60 -2.32
C ALA A 95 14.26 7.50 -3.10
N GLU A 96 14.69 6.24 -2.97
CA GLU A 96 14.09 5.06 -3.59
C GLU A 96 13.09 4.39 -2.63
N LEU A 97 13.43 4.30 -1.35
CA LEU A 97 12.64 3.62 -0.32
C LEU A 97 11.29 4.31 -0.08
N ILE A 98 11.30 5.63 0.15
CA ILE A 98 10.07 6.36 0.51
C ILE A 98 9.00 6.27 -0.60
N PRO A 99 9.32 6.61 -1.87
CA PRO A 99 8.32 6.50 -2.93
C PRO A 99 7.80 5.08 -3.14
N ALA A 100 8.63 4.05 -2.94
CA ALA A 100 8.23 2.65 -3.09
C ALA A 100 7.27 2.22 -1.97
N ALA A 101 7.54 2.61 -0.73
CA ALA A 101 6.66 2.39 0.42
C ALA A 101 5.30 3.07 0.21
N GLU A 102 5.28 4.36 -0.13
CA GLU A 102 4.04 5.09 -0.39
C GLU A 102 3.24 4.51 -1.56
N SER A 103 3.92 4.02 -2.60
CA SER A 103 3.26 3.36 -3.73
C SER A 103 2.63 2.03 -3.37
N GLY A 104 3.29 1.22 -2.54
CA GLY A 104 2.74 -0.08 -2.14
C GLY A 104 1.60 0.03 -1.13
N ASP A 105 1.77 0.92 -0.16
CA ASP A 105 0.92 1.00 1.02
C ASP A 105 -0.26 1.97 0.87
N PHE A 106 -0.07 3.06 0.12
CA PHE A 106 -1.12 4.04 -0.17
C PHE A 106 -1.56 4.05 -1.63
N SER A 107 -1.13 3.05 -2.41
CA SER A 107 -1.35 3.03 -3.86
C SER A 107 -0.90 4.33 -4.54
N ALA A 108 0.01 5.11 -3.93
CA ALA A 108 0.29 6.47 -4.38
C ALA A 108 1.04 6.47 -5.71
N TYR A 109 0.62 7.33 -6.64
CA TYR A 109 1.43 7.59 -7.84
C TYR A 109 2.61 8.49 -7.47
N THR A 110 3.75 7.87 -7.16
CA THR A 110 4.98 8.59 -6.79
C THR A 110 5.87 8.81 -8.01
N ASN A 111 6.51 7.75 -8.49
CA ASN A 111 7.23 7.68 -9.75
C ASN A 111 7.18 6.23 -10.29
N GLU A 112 7.45 6.07 -11.59
CA GLU A 112 7.30 4.77 -12.25
C GLU A 112 8.21 3.68 -11.67
N GLN A 113 9.45 4.02 -11.31
CA GLN A 113 10.42 3.06 -10.78
C GLN A 113 9.95 2.51 -9.42
N ALA A 114 9.48 3.38 -8.54
CA ALA A 114 8.96 3.03 -7.23
C ALA A 114 7.71 2.15 -7.30
N ILE A 115 6.77 2.49 -8.18
CA ILE A 115 5.56 1.67 -8.39
C ILE A 115 5.95 0.29 -8.92
N ARG A 116 6.86 0.22 -9.89
CA ARG A 116 7.36 -1.06 -10.43
C ARG A 116 8.07 -1.88 -9.36
N ALA A 117 8.90 -1.26 -8.52
CA ALA A 117 9.56 -1.94 -7.40
C ALA A 117 8.54 -2.49 -6.39
N SER A 118 7.51 -1.71 -6.06
CA SER A 118 6.41 -2.19 -5.22
C SER A 118 5.68 -3.38 -5.85
N ILE A 119 5.36 -3.33 -7.15
CA ILE A 119 4.75 -4.48 -7.86
C ILE A 119 5.64 -5.73 -7.79
N VAL A 120 6.97 -5.58 -7.93
CA VAL A 120 7.89 -6.72 -7.78
C VAL A 120 7.78 -7.35 -6.38
N ILE A 121 7.66 -6.51 -5.34
CA ILE A 121 7.61 -6.95 -3.95
C ILE A 121 6.24 -7.52 -3.59
N GLN A 122 5.15 -6.78 -3.78
CA GLN A 122 3.81 -7.15 -3.29
C GLN A 122 2.88 -7.72 -4.36
N GLY A 123 3.15 -7.48 -5.65
CA GLY A 123 2.42 -8.07 -6.77
C GLY A 123 1.25 -7.27 -7.35
N SER A 124 0.83 -6.17 -6.73
CA SER A 124 -0.24 -5.30 -7.27
C SER A 124 -0.13 -3.88 -6.75
N ASP A 125 -0.91 -2.94 -7.31
CA ASP A 125 -1.03 -1.57 -6.79
C ASP A 125 -2.09 -1.43 -5.69
N ALA A 126 -2.70 -2.52 -5.24
CA ALA A 126 -3.65 -2.53 -4.15
C ALA A 126 -2.92 -2.60 -2.80
N ALA A 127 -3.28 -1.69 -1.88
CA ALA A 127 -2.76 -1.67 -0.51
C ALA A 127 -3.16 -2.91 0.32
N ILE A 128 -4.23 -3.60 -0.05
CA ILE A 128 -4.69 -4.82 0.63
C ILE A 128 -4.98 -5.89 -0.44
N PRO A 129 -4.16 -6.94 -0.56
CA PRO A 129 -4.48 -8.09 -1.38
C PRO A 129 -5.65 -8.88 -0.75
N ASP A 130 -6.64 -9.26 -1.55
CA ASP A 130 -7.82 -10.02 -1.08
C ASP A 130 -7.49 -11.46 -0.61
N ALA A 131 -6.27 -11.98 -0.85
CA ALA A 131 -5.84 -13.30 -0.39
C ALA A 131 -4.31 -13.53 -0.47
N GLY A 132 -3.66 -13.69 0.68
CA GLY A 132 -2.31 -14.25 0.81
C GLY A 132 -1.18 -13.49 0.10
N VAL A 133 0.02 -14.07 0.09
CA VAL A 133 1.17 -13.51 -0.62
C VAL A 133 1.02 -13.73 -2.12
N ILE A 134 0.80 -12.64 -2.86
CA ILE A 134 0.78 -12.66 -4.33
C ILE A 134 2.08 -12.16 -4.97
N SER A 135 3.13 -11.97 -4.14
CA SER A 135 4.44 -11.48 -4.58
C SER A 135 5.02 -12.29 -5.75
N PRO A 136 5.22 -11.67 -6.94
CA PRO A 136 5.79 -12.37 -8.09
C PRO A 136 7.26 -12.73 -7.84
N LEU A 137 8.00 -11.91 -7.10
CA LEU A 137 9.39 -12.19 -6.75
C LEU A 137 9.51 -13.36 -5.78
N ALA A 138 8.69 -13.42 -4.73
CA ALA A 138 8.74 -14.54 -3.78
C ALA A 138 8.44 -15.87 -4.49
N ARG A 139 7.40 -15.89 -5.34
CA ARG A 139 7.01 -17.08 -6.11
C ARG A 139 8.09 -17.53 -7.08
N MET A 140 8.70 -16.59 -7.81
CA MET A 140 9.83 -16.89 -8.70
C MET A 140 11.00 -17.51 -7.93
N LEU A 141 11.35 -16.95 -6.77
CA LEU A 141 12.45 -17.45 -5.94
C LEU A 141 12.15 -18.79 -5.26
N ALA A 142 10.87 -19.06 -4.98
CA ALA A 142 10.40 -20.33 -4.44
C ALA A 142 10.20 -21.43 -5.51
N GLY A 143 10.30 -21.10 -6.80
CA GLY A 143 10.04 -22.03 -7.90
C GLY A 143 8.57 -22.40 -8.04
N ASP A 144 7.68 -21.39 -7.97
CA ASP A 144 6.22 -21.51 -8.11
C ASP A 144 5.51 -22.36 -7.03
N MET A 145 6.19 -22.65 -5.93
CA MET A 145 5.55 -23.18 -4.73
C MET A 145 4.69 -22.11 -4.05
N ASP A 146 3.67 -22.55 -3.31
CA ASP A 146 2.94 -21.66 -2.39
C ASP A 146 3.92 -21.07 -1.36
N VAL A 147 3.86 -19.76 -1.20
CA VAL A 147 4.73 -18.98 -0.30
C VAL A 147 3.85 -18.31 0.74
N ASP A 148 4.11 -18.56 2.01
CA ASP A 148 3.52 -17.79 3.10
C ASP A 148 4.31 -16.49 3.35
N GLU A 149 3.78 -15.62 4.20
CA GLU A 149 4.36 -14.31 4.49
C GLU A 149 5.78 -14.42 5.08
N ALA A 150 5.99 -15.36 6.01
CA ALA A 150 7.30 -15.60 6.62
C ALA A 150 8.34 -15.97 5.56
N ARG A 151 8.01 -16.91 4.67
CA ARG A 151 8.90 -17.33 3.60
C ARG A 151 9.11 -16.22 2.57
N ALA A 152 8.11 -15.39 2.31
CA ALA A 152 8.23 -14.24 1.41
C ALA A 152 9.29 -13.24 1.91
N TYR A 153 9.29 -12.91 3.21
CA TYR A 153 10.35 -12.09 3.82
C TYR A 153 11.74 -12.71 3.64
N GLU A 154 11.90 -14.00 3.96
CA GLU A 154 13.19 -14.70 3.83
C GLU A 154 13.77 -14.61 2.41
N LEU A 155 12.89 -14.74 1.40
CA LEU A 155 13.27 -14.72 -0.01
C LEU A 155 13.57 -13.30 -0.51
N ILE A 156 12.81 -12.30 -0.07
CA ILE A 156 12.83 -10.95 -0.64
C ILE A 156 13.82 -10.04 0.06
N LEU A 157 14.01 -10.14 1.39
CA LEU A 157 14.92 -9.25 2.12
C LEU A 157 16.34 -9.19 1.49
N PRO A 158 16.95 -10.30 1.05
CA PRO A 158 18.25 -10.25 0.37
C PRO A 158 18.24 -9.58 -1.02
N LYS A 159 17.06 -9.29 -1.58
CA LYS A 159 16.87 -8.75 -2.93
C LYS A 159 16.42 -7.29 -2.95
N VAL A 160 16.00 -6.72 -1.83
CA VAL A 160 15.43 -5.35 -1.76
C VAL A 160 16.29 -4.31 -2.45
N GLU A 161 17.59 -4.22 -2.13
CA GLU A 161 18.48 -3.23 -2.76
C GLU A 161 18.55 -3.40 -4.28
N SER A 162 18.62 -4.64 -4.77
CA SER A 162 18.63 -4.96 -6.20
C SER A 162 17.32 -4.55 -6.87
N VAL A 163 16.17 -4.84 -6.23
CA VAL A 163 14.85 -4.44 -6.73
C VAL A 163 14.73 -2.92 -6.85
N LEU A 164 15.23 -2.17 -5.86
CA LEU A 164 15.18 -0.70 -5.87
C LEU A 164 16.12 -0.09 -6.91
N ARG A 165 17.36 -0.56 -7.01
CA ARG A 165 18.38 0.02 -7.90
C ARG A 165 18.27 -0.46 -9.35
N GLN A 166 17.82 -1.69 -9.56
CA GLN A 166 17.83 -2.40 -10.84
C GLN A 166 16.44 -2.90 -11.22
N THR A 167 15.40 -2.11 -10.95
CA THR A 167 14.00 -2.51 -11.16
C THR A 167 13.72 -3.03 -12.58
N ASN A 168 14.42 -2.52 -13.59
CA ASN A 168 14.28 -2.97 -14.98
C ASN A 168 14.71 -4.43 -15.20
N ASP A 169 15.64 -4.97 -14.40
CA ASP A 169 16.05 -6.37 -14.50
C ASP A 169 14.92 -7.33 -14.07
N TYR A 170 13.92 -6.81 -13.37
CA TYR A 170 12.73 -7.52 -12.92
C TYR A 170 11.52 -7.29 -13.83
N GLU A 171 11.71 -6.78 -15.05
CA GLU A 171 10.61 -6.42 -15.98
C GLU A 171 9.53 -7.49 -16.11
N SER A 172 9.94 -8.76 -16.27
CA SER A 172 9.01 -9.89 -16.39
C SER A 172 8.05 -10.05 -15.20
N LEU A 173 8.39 -9.50 -14.03
CA LEU A 173 7.58 -9.59 -12.80
C LEU A 173 6.61 -8.43 -12.64
N TRP A 174 6.89 -7.26 -13.22
CA TRP A 174 6.06 -6.06 -13.01
C TRP A 174 5.36 -5.54 -14.27
N ARG A 175 5.77 -5.97 -15.46
CA ARG A 175 5.29 -5.41 -16.75
C ARG A 175 3.78 -5.50 -16.89
N ASP A 176 3.19 -6.65 -16.58
CA ASP A 176 1.75 -6.88 -16.80
C ASP A 176 0.88 -6.01 -15.90
N GLU A 177 1.21 -5.91 -14.61
CA GLU A 177 0.48 -5.02 -13.69
C GLU A 177 0.71 -3.54 -14.03
N TRP A 178 1.96 -3.17 -14.35
CA TRP A 178 2.27 -1.80 -14.77
C TRP A 178 1.49 -1.37 -16.02
N MET A 179 1.31 -2.27 -17.00
CA MET A 179 0.48 -1.99 -18.18
C MET A 179 -0.98 -1.70 -17.82
N LYS A 180 -1.54 -2.34 -16.78
CA LYS A 180 -2.91 -2.03 -16.33
C LYS A 180 -2.98 -0.61 -15.75
N ILE A 181 -1.99 -0.23 -14.95
CA ILE A 181 -1.88 1.12 -14.37
C ILE A 181 -1.70 2.16 -15.48
N GLU A 182 -0.78 1.94 -16.44
CA GLU A 182 -0.58 2.83 -17.59
C GLU A 182 -1.86 3.04 -18.40
N ARG A 183 -2.60 1.97 -18.69
CA ARG A 183 -3.86 2.08 -19.44
C ARG A 183 -4.92 2.88 -18.66
N ALA A 184 -4.97 2.72 -17.34
CA ALA A 184 -5.86 3.52 -16.50
C ALA A 184 -5.45 5.00 -16.48
N LEU A 185 -4.16 5.30 -16.32
CA LEU A 185 -3.64 6.68 -16.41
C LEU A 185 -3.94 7.33 -17.75
N GLU A 186 -3.76 6.59 -18.84
CA GLU A 186 -4.06 7.04 -20.19
C GLU A 186 -5.55 7.31 -20.39
N SER A 187 -6.44 6.51 -19.78
CA SER A 187 -7.87 6.74 -19.87
C SER A 187 -8.29 8.03 -19.17
N PHE A 188 -7.67 8.40 -18.04
CA PHE A 188 -7.86 9.72 -17.42
C PHE A 188 -7.30 10.84 -18.30
N ALA A 189 -6.10 10.69 -18.86
CA ALA A 189 -5.47 11.70 -19.70
C ALA A 189 -6.29 12.02 -20.98
N ARG A 190 -6.94 11.01 -21.56
CA ARG A 190 -7.83 11.17 -22.72
C ARG A 190 -9.26 11.61 -22.36
N GLY A 191 -9.58 11.72 -21.07
CA GLY A 191 -10.91 12.04 -20.57
C GLY A 191 -11.93 10.91 -20.72
N ALA A 192 -11.49 9.67 -20.99
CA ALA A 192 -12.36 8.50 -21.00
C ALA A 192 -12.75 8.09 -19.56
N SER A 193 -11.79 8.15 -18.63
CA SER A 193 -12.06 8.22 -17.19
C SER A 193 -12.02 9.69 -16.73
N ARG A 194 -12.77 10.06 -15.71
CA ARG A 194 -12.88 11.44 -15.22
C ARG A 194 -12.90 11.50 -13.70
N VAL A 195 -12.43 12.62 -13.16
CA VAL A 195 -12.63 13.02 -11.77
C VAL A 195 -13.29 14.39 -11.75
N GLU A 196 -14.38 14.49 -11.01
CA GLU A 196 -15.06 15.75 -10.70
C GLU A 196 -14.96 15.98 -9.19
N GLU A 197 -14.51 17.18 -8.79
CA GLU A 197 -14.30 17.52 -7.38
C GLU A 197 -15.45 18.37 -6.86
N ASP A 198 -16.07 17.94 -5.76
CA ASP A 198 -16.98 18.75 -4.95
C ASP A 198 -16.23 19.25 -3.72
N GLU A 199 -15.85 20.52 -3.75
CA GLU A 199 -15.13 21.19 -2.67
C GLU A 199 -15.94 21.36 -1.38
N THR A 200 -17.27 21.42 -1.48
CA THR A 200 -18.15 21.59 -0.31
C THR A 200 -18.27 20.27 0.43
N ALA A 201 -18.51 19.19 -0.30
CA ALA A 201 -18.59 17.85 0.24
C ALA A 201 -17.21 17.21 0.47
N LYS A 202 -16.11 17.82 -0.01
CA LYS A 202 -14.77 17.20 -0.06
C LYS A 202 -14.82 15.82 -0.70
N LEU A 203 -15.53 15.70 -1.82
CA LEU A 203 -15.82 14.46 -2.54
C LEU A 203 -15.14 14.50 -3.90
N SER A 204 -14.43 13.43 -4.26
CA SER A 204 -14.08 13.16 -5.66
C SER A 204 -15.08 12.17 -6.25
N LEU A 205 -15.81 12.60 -7.27
CA LEU A 205 -16.62 11.72 -8.10
C LEU A 205 -15.76 11.21 -9.25
N ILE A 206 -15.48 9.90 -9.25
CA ILE A 206 -14.65 9.24 -10.26
C ILE A 206 -15.55 8.45 -11.18
N THR A 207 -15.46 8.67 -12.50
CA THR A 207 -16.13 7.83 -13.50
C THR A 207 -15.09 7.09 -14.31
N LEU A 208 -15.16 5.76 -14.31
CA LEU A 208 -14.19 4.91 -15.01
C LEU A 208 -14.64 4.60 -16.44
N ALA A 209 -13.68 4.59 -17.37
CA ALA A 209 -13.90 4.31 -18.79
C ALA A 209 -14.48 2.90 -19.03
N PRO A 210 -15.63 2.73 -19.71
CA PRO A 210 -16.21 1.42 -20.04
C PRO A 210 -15.27 0.51 -20.83
N ASP A 211 -14.61 1.07 -21.85
CA ASP A 211 -13.77 0.30 -22.78
C ASP A 211 -12.52 -0.30 -22.12
N LEU A 212 -12.04 0.30 -21.02
CA LEU A 212 -10.90 -0.20 -20.27
C LEU A 212 -11.22 -1.51 -19.54
N TYR A 213 -12.48 -1.71 -19.17
CA TYR A 213 -12.96 -2.90 -18.45
C TYR A 213 -13.78 -3.85 -19.34
N GLY A 214 -13.74 -3.63 -20.66
CA GLY A 214 -14.35 -4.45 -21.70
C GLY A 214 -15.86 -4.22 -21.86
N ALA A 215 -16.45 -4.80 -22.92
CA ALA A 215 -17.88 -4.66 -23.24
C ALA A 215 -18.82 -5.20 -22.16
N SER A 216 -18.32 -6.07 -21.27
CA SER A 216 -19.05 -6.57 -20.10
C SER A 216 -18.96 -5.65 -18.88
N GLY A 217 -18.14 -4.60 -18.93
CA GLY A 217 -17.79 -3.76 -17.80
C GLY A 217 -16.85 -4.43 -16.80
N PHE A 218 -16.57 -3.72 -15.72
CA PHE A 218 -15.78 -4.15 -14.59
C PHE A 218 -16.33 -5.44 -13.97
N LYS A 219 -15.45 -6.42 -13.77
CA LYS A 219 -15.76 -7.66 -13.08
C LYS A 219 -14.97 -7.66 -11.77
N PRO A 220 -15.60 -7.46 -10.61
CA PRO A 220 -14.89 -7.42 -9.33
C PRO A 220 -14.03 -8.66 -9.07
N THR A 221 -14.43 -9.82 -9.59
CA THR A 221 -13.67 -11.08 -9.48
C THR A 221 -12.43 -11.16 -10.38
N ARG A 222 -12.22 -10.19 -11.28
CA ARG A 222 -11.13 -10.18 -12.26
C ARG A 222 -10.37 -8.87 -12.33
N HIS A 223 -10.98 -7.77 -11.91
CA HIS A 223 -10.44 -6.43 -12.02
C HIS A 223 -10.39 -5.80 -10.62
N ALA A 224 -9.23 -5.28 -10.24
CA ALA A 224 -9.12 -4.33 -9.14
C ALA A 224 -9.48 -2.92 -9.65
N ALA A 225 -9.94 -2.04 -8.75
CA ALA A 225 -10.01 -0.63 -9.10
C ALA A 225 -8.59 -0.11 -9.39
N PRO A 226 -8.40 0.85 -10.31
CA PRO A 226 -7.09 1.35 -10.68
C PRO A 226 -6.58 2.33 -9.62
N TYR A 227 -6.26 1.82 -8.43
CA TYR A 227 -6.01 2.58 -7.22
C TYR A 227 -4.94 3.65 -7.43
N THR A 228 -3.84 3.30 -8.10
CA THR A 228 -2.78 4.27 -8.41
C THR A 228 -3.22 5.38 -9.36
N ALA A 229 -4.03 5.09 -10.37
CA ALA A 229 -4.56 6.12 -11.25
C ALA A 229 -5.56 7.02 -10.52
N ILE A 230 -6.44 6.44 -9.69
CA ILE A 230 -7.40 7.21 -8.87
C ILE A 230 -6.64 8.13 -7.91
N SER A 231 -5.69 7.60 -7.16
CA SER A 231 -4.84 8.35 -6.21
C SER A 231 -4.11 9.52 -6.90
N ARG A 232 -3.65 9.32 -8.14
CA ARG A 232 -3.03 10.40 -8.94
C ARG A 232 -3.99 11.55 -9.23
N HIS A 233 -5.27 11.29 -9.47
CA HIS A 233 -6.20 12.28 -9.99
C HIS A 233 -7.18 12.84 -8.94
N ALA A 234 -7.59 12.06 -7.95
CA ALA A 234 -8.55 12.45 -6.92
C ALA A 234 -7.91 13.23 -5.77
N ARG A 235 -8.63 14.21 -5.21
CA ARG A 235 -8.17 15.10 -4.13
C ARG A 235 -9.11 15.20 -2.93
N GLY A 236 -10.32 14.67 -3.05
CA GLY A 236 -11.32 14.65 -2.00
C GLY A 236 -10.93 13.78 -0.80
N GLU A 237 -11.63 13.97 0.30
CA GLU A 237 -11.52 13.13 1.50
C GLU A 237 -12.42 11.89 1.43
N LEU A 238 -13.31 11.85 0.44
CA LEU A 238 -14.22 10.75 0.14
C LEU A 238 -14.22 10.54 -1.38
N TYR A 239 -14.25 9.29 -1.83
CA TYR A 239 -14.32 8.93 -3.24
C TYR A 239 -15.64 8.21 -3.52
N LEU A 240 -16.37 8.67 -4.54
CA LEU A 240 -17.47 7.91 -5.14
C LEU A 240 -17.03 7.47 -6.53
N ILE A 241 -16.80 6.18 -6.70
CA ILE A 241 -16.28 5.59 -7.93
C ILE A 241 -17.45 4.94 -8.68
N ALA A 242 -17.85 5.54 -9.80
CA ALA A 242 -18.76 4.97 -10.77
C ALA A 242 -18.00 4.00 -11.68
N ILE A 243 -18.34 2.73 -11.53
CA ILE A 243 -17.70 1.58 -12.17
C ILE A 243 -18.63 1.06 -13.28
N PRO A 244 -18.21 1.01 -14.55
CA PRO A 244 -19.08 0.55 -15.63
C PRO A 244 -19.39 -0.94 -15.49
N ILE A 245 -20.67 -1.33 -15.43
CA ILE A 245 -21.13 -2.73 -15.31
C ILE A 245 -22.41 -2.92 -16.13
N GLY A 246 -22.45 -3.95 -16.99
CA GLY A 246 -23.71 -4.41 -17.60
C GLY A 246 -24.51 -3.37 -18.41
N GLY A 247 -23.85 -2.35 -18.97
CA GLY A 247 -24.50 -1.26 -19.71
C GLY A 247 -24.90 -0.04 -18.85
N GLY A 248 -24.63 -0.07 -17.55
CA GLY A 248 -24.78 1.06 -16.62
C GLY A 248 -23.55 1.22 -15.73
N TYR A 249 -23.76 1.70 -14.50
CA TYR A 249 -22.71 1.87 -13.50
C TYR A 249 -23.11 1.20 -12.18
N GLY A 250 -22.15 0.52 -11.55
CA GLY A 250 -22.17 0.27 -10.11
C GLY A 250 -21.37 1.35 -9.39
N TYR A 251 -21.68 1.59 -8.12
CA TYR A 251 -21.00 2.62 -7.33
C TYR A 251 -20.23 1.99 -6.18
N ARG A 252 -19.00 2.47 -5.98
CA ARG A 252 -18.15 2.12 -4.84
C ARG A 252 -17.79 3.38 -4.07
N VAL A 253 -17.90 3.32 -2.76
CA VAL A 253 -17.37 4.37 -1.89
C VAL A 253 -16.00 3.95 -1.38
N ASP A 254 -15.02 4.82 -1.57
CA ASP A 254 -13.66 4.69 -1.05
C ASP A 254 -13.26 5.97 -0.30
N TYR A 255 -12.10 5.94 0.32
CA TYR A 255 -11.42 7.10 0.90
C TYR A 255 -10.00 7.15 0.32
N PRO A 256 -9.26 8.27 0.45
CA PRO A 256 -7.83 8.30 0.15
C PRO A 256 -7.14 7.09 0.78
N TYR A 257 -6.32 6.37 0.02
CA TYR A 257 -5.83 5.05 0.45
C TYR A 257 -4.88 5.12 1.65
N TYR A 258 -4.37 6.30 2.01
CA TYR A 258 -3.63 6.53 3.25
C TYR A 258 -4.53 6.72 4.50
N SER A 259 -5.84 6.90 4.33
CA SER A 259 -6.78 7.31 5.38
C SER A 259 -6.97 6.31 6.52
N TRP A 260 -6.41 5.11 6.41
CA TRP A 260 -6.45 4.09 7.46
C TRP A 260 -5.25 4.20 8.42
N ALA A 261 -4.15 4.82 7.98
CA ALA A 261 -2.91 4.92 8.73
C ALA A 261 -2.85 6.19 9.62
N GLU A 262 -1.99 6.16 10.65
CA GLU A 262 -1.61 7.36 11.40
C GLU A 262 -0.55 8.15 10.62
N THR A 263 -0.99 9.18 9.90
CA THR A 263 -0.11 10.05 9.10
C THR A 263 0.32 11.31 9.85
N VAL A 264 1.47 11.88 9.45
CA VAL A 264 2.04 13.13 9.97
C VAL A 264 1.96 14.26 8.94
N VAL A 265 2.32 13.98 7.69
CA VAL A 265 2.33 14.96 6.59
C VAL A 265 0.96 14.99 5.90
N ARG A 266 0.40 13.81 5.59
CA ARG A 266 -0.93 13.70 5.00
C ARG A 266 -2.03 14.09 6.01
N PRO A 267 -3.08 14.81 5.56
CA PRO A 267 -4.13 15.28 6.45
C PRO A 267 -4.99 14.12 6.96
N PRO A 268 -5.42 14.12 8.23
CA PRO A 268 -6.28 13.07 8.77
C PRO A 268 -7.64 13.09 8.07
N VAL A 269 -8.15 11.90 7.73
CA VAL A 269 -9.43 11.73 7.03
C VAL A 269 -10.47 11.18 8.00
N ARG A 270 -11.59 11.90 8.18
CA ARG A 270 -12.68 11.46 9.06
C ARG A 270 -13.63 10.53 8.30
N ARG A 271 -13.84 9.33 8.85
CA ARG A 271 -14.86 8.39 8.34
C ARG A 271 -16.26 8.99 8.55
N ARG A 272 -17.07 8.93 7.51
CA ARG A 272 -18.44 9.47 7.49
C ARG A 272 -19.44 8.32 7.65
N ASP A 273 -20.49 8.56 8.41
CA ASP A 273 -21.65 7.67 8.41
C ASP A 273 -22.46 7.90 7.13
N LEU A 274 -22.46 6.91 6.25
CA LEU A 274 -23.14 6.97 4.96
C LEU A 274 -24.44 6.15 4.93
N THR A 275 -24.89 5.65 6.07
CA THR A 275 -26.06 4.76 6.17
C THR A 275 -27.30 5.35 5.49
N ALA A 276 -27.61 6.62 5.77
CA ALA A 276 -28.76 7.30 5.16
C ALA A 276 -28.59 7.54 3.65
N ALA A 277 -27.38 7.85 3.19
CA ALA A 277 -27.08 8.09 1.78
C ALA A 277 -27.21 6.80 0.97
N VAL A 278 -26.68 5.68 1.48
CA VAL A 278 -26.80 4.36 0.85
C VAL A 278 -28.27 3.92 0.77
N ALA A 279 -29.04 4.09 1.85
CA ALA A 279 -30.47 3.78 1.85
C ALA A 279 -31.20 4.59 0.76
N ARG A 280 -30.91 5.90 0.66
CA ARG A 280 -31.54 6.76 -0.34
C ARG A 280 -31.16 6.41 -1.78
N LEU A 281 -29.90 6.05 -2.04
CA LEU A 281 -29.46 5.62 -3.37
C LEU A 281 -30.16 4.33 -3.79
N ASN A 282 -30.28 3.35 -2.89
CA ASN A 282 -31.00 2.11 -3.15
C ASN A 282 -32.49 2.33 -3.45
N GLU A 283 -33.16 3.27 -2.76
CA GLU A 283 -34.54 3.66 -3.08
C GLU A 283 -34.66 4.21 -4.50
N LEU A 284 -33.79 5.16 -4.86
CA LEU A 284 -33.80 5.82 -6.17
C LEU A 284 -33.55 4.83 -7.31
N GLU A 285 -32.69 3.83 -7.11
CA GLU A 285 -32.46 2.77 -8.10
C GLU A 285 -33.66 1.84 -8.28
N ASN A 286 -34.42 1.58 -7.20
CA ASN A 286 -35.63 0.75 -7.29
C ASN A 286 -36.80 1.50 -7.96
N ASP A 287 -36.90 2.82 -7.75
CA ASP A 287 -37.94 3.66 -8.36
C ASP A 287 -37.69 3.97 -9.85
N ALA A 288 -36.48 3.68 -10.36
CA ALA A 288 -36.09 3.90 -11.75
C ALA A 288 -36.38 2.71 -12.69
N ASN A 289 -36.99 1.62 -12.18
CA ASN A 289 -37.43 0.45 -12.94
C ASN A 289 -38.91 0.51 -13.33
#